data_AF-A0A2B7ZTC8-F1
#
_entry.id   AF-A0A2B7ZTC8-F1
#
_cell.length_a   1.000
_cell.length_b   1.000
_cell.length_c   1.000
_cell.angle_alpha   90.00
_cell.angle_beta   90.00
_cell.angle_gamma   90.00
#
_symmetry.space_group_name_H-M   'P 1'
#
loop_
_entity.id
_entity.type
_entity.pdbx_description
1 polymer ?
#
loop_
_entity_poly.entity_id
_entity_poly.type
_entity_poly.pdbx_seq_one_letter_code
_entity_poly.pdbx_strand_id
1 'polypeptide(L)'
;MKPFILLWLCGISLCAYSQAYQTTLTNFQTRFDTAGDAIDAHDGEIAFFDGTYYLYGTSYGCGFEWGNKGAPFCGFKAYASTDLVHWTDKGALFDARGAVWQSRCNGATYGCFRPHVLYNKKTKQYVLWINVYDNRVGFRVFTSRSPVGPFTETDNPKLAVNADSPIAGLNNGDHDTFADDDGTGYIAYTDWRTRGTIVIEKLTSDYLSGTGKHVKAVTSGATEAPSLFRRKGIYYVTYSDPNCGYCSGTGTSYKTAPSPLGPWSAGKKISDNSCGGQPSFVSVIRLKDDVMYLYGSDLWNNAAKNEALANYYWAPLNFAPDGSILPMQCEKTVAFTLAKGAAGHQADSHAETDGFTSFCDIGGDIQRSQSFTATRHGILAKVTYATFKSGHPEAGLQLSICTADDKVL
;
A
#
# COMPACT_ATOMS: atom_id res chain seq x y z
N MET A 1 29.75 62.06 12.97
CA MET A 1 29.71 60.58 13.08
C MET A 1 28.38 60.19 13.70
N LYS A 2 27.49 59.54 12.94
CA LYS A 2 26.21 59.04 13.45
C LYS A 2 26.44 57.62 13.99
N PRO A 3 25.95 57.25 15.18
CA PRO A 3 26.14 55.91 15.73
C PRO A 3 25.24 54.92 14.98
N PHE A 4 25.83 53.86 14.45
CA PHE A 4 25.11 52.70 13.92
C PHE A 4 24.72 51.79 15.08
N ILE A 5 23.42 51.63 15.31
CA ILE A 5 22.88 50.61 16.22
C ILE A 5 22.74 49.33 15.40
N LEU A 6 23.57 48.34 15.70
CA LEU A 6 23.49 47.01 15.11
C LEU A 6 22.41 46.22 15.86
N LEU A 7 21.20 46.12 15.29
CA LEU A 7 20.16 45.22 15.79
C LEU A 7 20.57 43.77 15.46
N TRP A 8 20.95 43.02 16.49
CA TRP A 8 21.04 41.57 16.44
C TRP A 8 19.62 40.99 16.38
N LEU A 9 19.15 40.67 15.18
CA LEU A 9 17.99 39.80 14.99
C LEU A 9 18.40 38.38 15.37
N CYS A 10 18.14 38.01 16.63
CA CYS A 10 18.18 36.64 17.07
C CYS A 10 17.08 35.88 16.31
N GLY A 11 17.45 35.19 15.24
CA GLY A 11 16.56 34.31 14.51
C GLY A 11 16.18 33.15 15.41
N ILE A 12 15.08 33.31 16.15
CA ILE A 12 14.40 32.19 16.79
C ILE A 12 13.85 31.35 15.64
N SER A 13 14.60 30.32 15.26
CA SER A 13 14.07 29.23 14.47
C SER A 13 12.97 28.60 15.33
N LEU A 14 11.73 29.01 15.11
CA LEU A 14 10.55 28.27 15.52
C LEU A 14 10.63 26.93 14.79
N CYS A 15 11.35 25.96 15.37
CA CYS A 15 11.03 24.56 15.16
C CYS A 15 9.55 24.46 15.55
N ALA A 16 8.67 24.43 14.56
CA ALA A 16 7.29 24.04 14.79
C ALA A 16 7.36 22.67 15.46
N TYR A 17 7.14 22.64 16.77
CA TYR A 17 6.99 21.41 17.51
C TYR A 17 5.74 20.75 16.94
N SER A 18 5.95 19.85 15.97
CA SER A 18 4.89 18.98 15.50
C SER A 18 4.32 18.26 16.72
N GLN A 19 3.09 18.63 17.06
CA GLN A 19 2.40 18.18 18.26
C GLN A 19 1.80 16.80 17.99
N ALA A 20 1.60 16.03 19.07
CA ALA A 20 0.88 14.77 18.99
C ALA A 20 -0.53 15.01 18.38
N TYR A 21 -0.97 14.11 17.50
CA TYR A 21 -2.19 14.30 16.71
C TYR A 21 -3.13 13.11 16.88
N GLN A 22 -4.40 13.36 17.20
CA GLN A 22 -5.43 12.32 17.26
C GLN A 22 -5.86 11.95 15.85
N THR A 23 -5.81 10.66 15.53
CA THR A 23 -6.25 10.15 14.25
C THR A 23 -7.22 8.99 14.46
N THR A 24 -8.12 8.83 13.49
CA THR A 24 -9.13 7.77 13.49
C THR A 24 -9.18 7.17 12.09
N LEU A 25 -8.82 5.89 11.98
CA LEU A 25 -8.98 5.12 10.76
C LEU A 25 -10.37 4.51 10.74
N THR A 26 -11.06 4.60 9.60
CA THR A 26 -12.34 3.92 9.35
C THR A 26 -12.18 2.88 8.26
N ASN A 27 -12.57 1.64 8.56
CA ASN A 27 -12.48 0.48 7.67
C ASN A 27 -13.83 0.18 7.00
N PHE A 28 -13.80 -0.71 6.00
CA PHE A 28 -15.00 -1.19 5.25
C PHE A 28 -15.72 -0.10 4.44
N GLN A 29 -14.98 0.92 4.02
CA GLN A 29 -15.50 1.99 3.16
C GLN A 29 -14.44 2.45 2.18
N THR A 30 -14.89 3.01 1.05
CA THR A 30 -14.02 3.67 0.07
C THR A 30 -13.28 4.83 0.74
N ARG A 31 -11.95 4.84 0.55
CA ARG A 31 -11.10 5.95 0.96
C ARG A 31 -10.89 6.88 -0.22
N PHE A 32 -11.09 8.17 0.02
CA PHE A 32 -10.87 9.22 -0.96
C PHE A 32 -9.65 10.02 -0.58
N ASP A 33 -8.92 10.47 -1.60
CA ASP A 33 -7.79 11.36 -1.45
C ASP A 33 -8.25 12.82 -1.23
N THR A 34 -7.30 13.74 -1.06
CA THR A 34 -7.58 15.16 -0.82
C THR A 34 -8.25 15.87 -2.01
N ALA A 35 -8.22 15.28 -3.21
CA ALA A 35 -8.90 15.79 -4.41
C ALA A 35 -10.32 15.21 -4.58
N GLY A 36 -10.67 14.18 -3.79
CA GLY A 36 -11.96 13.48 -3.86
C GLY A 36 -11.96 12.27 -4.79
N ASP A 37 -10.79 11.85 -5.28
CA ASP A 37 -10.66 10.63 -6.07
C ASP A 37 -10.48 9.42 -5.15
N ALA A 38 -10.97 8.25 -5.56
CA ALA A 38 -10.73 7.02 -4.80
C ALA A 38 -9.21 6.73 -4.77
N ILE A 39 -8.70 6.35 -3.60
CA ILE A 39 -7.29 5.95 -3.47
C ILE A 39 -7.09 4.64 -4.25
N ASP A 40 -6.19 4.65 -5.23
CA ASP A 40 -5.87 3.54 -6.13
C ASP A 40 -4.39 3.13 -5.94
N ALA A 41 -4.13 2.50 -4.79
CA ALA A 41 -2.82 2.02 -4.37
C ALA A 41 -2.98 0.78 -3.51
N HIS A 42 -2.98 -0.40 -4.13
CA HIS A 42 -3.24 -1.69 -3.47
C HIS A 42 -1.96 -2.52 -3.36
N ASP A 43 -1.98 -3.60 -2.57
CA ASP A 43 -0.92 -4.62 -2.46
C ASP A 43 0.51 -4.15 -2.12
N GLY A 44 0.73 -2.87 -1.81
CA GLY A 44 2.01 -2.33 -1.38
C GLY A 44 2.09 -2.14 0.14
N GLU A 45 2.53 -0.96 0.58
CA GLU A 45 2.79 -0.68 2.00
C GLU A 45 2.54 0.77 2.40
N ILE A 46 2.44 1.00 3.71
CA ILE A 46 2.60 2.34 4.30
C ILE A 46 4.01 2.46 4.86
N ALA A 47 4.86 3.30 4.26
CA ALA A 47 6.17 3.62 4.79
C ALA A 47 6.17 4.99 5.48
N PHE A 48 7.09 5.20 6.44
CA PHE A 48 7.25 6.50 7.10
C PHE A 48 8.64 7.07 6.83
N PHE A 49 8.68 8.22 6.15
CA PHE A 49 9.92 8.93 5.83
C PHE A 49 9.81 10.40 6.22
N ASP A 50 10.76 10.86 7.03
CA ASP A 50 10.95 12.26 7.39
C ASP A 50 9.66 13.00 7.81
N GLY A 51 8.86 12.38 8.69
CA GLY A 51 7.62 12.99 9.19
C GLY A 51 6.38 12.73 8.35
N THR A 52 6.51 12.06 7.21
CA THR A 52 5.40 11.80 6.27
C THR A 52 5.18 10.30 6.10
N TYR A 53 3.92 9.89 6.11
CA TYR A 53 3.48 8.55 5.72
C TYR A 53 3.28 8.53 4.21
N TYR A 54 3.77 7.47 3.56
CA TYR A 54 3.61 7.23 2.14
C TYR A 54 2.91 5.89 1.95
N LEU A 55 1.73 5.91 1.33
CA LEU A 55 1.06 4.71 0.88
C LEU A 55 1.53 4.43 -0.55
N TYR A 56 2.22 3.32 -0.74
CA TYR A 56 2.63 2.82 -2.04
C TYR A 56 1.70 1.68 -2.45
N GLY A 57 1.36 1.61 -3.73
CA GLY A 57 0.56 0.49 -4.21
C GLY A 57 0.41 0.43 -5.72
N THR A 58 -0.05 -0.73 -6.18
CA THR A 58 -0.44 -0.97 -7.56
C THR A 58 -1.72 -0.21 -7.88
N SER A 59 -1.72 0.45 -9.04
CA SER A 59 -2.88 1.16 -9.58
C SER A 59 -3.61 0.30 -10.59
N TYR A 60 -4.93 0.42 -10.63
CA TYR A 60 -5.83 -0.33 -11.51
C TYR A 60 -6.76 0.60 -12.32
N GLY A 61 -6.86 1.88 -11.94
CA GLY A 61 -7.81 2.85 -12.46
C GLY A 61 -7.64 3.23 -13.93
N CYS A 62 -6.54 2.85 -14.58
CA CYS A 62 -6.37 2.98 -16.03
C CYS A 62 -7.09 1.88 -16.84
N GLY A 63 -7.70 0.89 -16.16
CA GLY A 63 -8.38 -0.23 -16.77
C GLY A 63 -7.56 -1.52 -16.85
N PHE A 64 -6.61 -1.74 -15.93
CA PHE A 64 -5.91 -3.02 -15.84
C PHE A 64 -6.90 -4.14 -15.53
N GLU A 65 -6.79 -5.27 -16.23
CA GLU A 65 -7.59 -6.47 -15.96
C GLU A 65 -6.69 -7.70 -16.08
N TRP A 66 -6.57 -8.44 -14.98
CA TRP A 66 -5.73 -9.62 -14.93
C TRP A 66 -6.25 -10.74 -15.85
N GLY A 67 -5.41 -11.16 -16.79
CA GLY A 67 -5.74 -12.17 -17.82
C GLY A 67 -6.39 -11.59 -19.09
N ASN A 68 -6.71 -10.29 -19.14
CA ASN A 68 -7.20 -9.64 -20.34
C ASN A 68 -6.02 -9.11 -21.18
N LYS A 69 -5.82 -9.70 -22.36
CA LYS A 69 -4.68 -9.37 -23.23
C LYS A 69 -4.64 -7.91 -23.71
N GLY A 70 -5.78 -7.23 -23.76
CA GLY A 70 -5.88 -5.83 -24.18
C GLY A 70 -5.70 -4.83 -23.04
N ALA A 71 -5.71 -5.29 -21.79
CA ALA A 71 -5.71 -4.40 -20.64
C ALA A 71 -4.32 -3.80 -20.37
N PRO A 72 -4.21 -2.47 -20.22
CA PRO A 72 -2.93 -1.81 -19.98
C PRO A 72 -2.40 -2.07 -18.57
N PHE A 73 -1.09 -1.93 -18.39
CA PHE A 73 -0.50 -1.81 -17.06
C PHE A 73 -0.56 -0.35 -16.58
N CYS A 74 -1.16 -0.10 -15.41
CA CYS A 74 -1.32 1.27 -14.88
C CYS A 74 -0.09 1.77 -14.11
N GLY A 75 0.79 0.87 -13.68
CA GLY A 75 1.94 1.22 -12.85
C GLY A 75 1.61 1.26 -11.36
N PHE A 76 2.47 1.95 -10.63
CA PHE A 76 2.40 2.08 -9.18
C PHE A 76 2.30 3.54 -8.80
N LYS A 77 1.52 3.84 -7.76
CA LYS A 77 1.33 5.19 -7.23
C LYS A 77 1.92 5.33 -5.83
N ALA A 78 2.15 6.59 -5.45
CA ALA A 78 2.34 6.99 -4.06
C ALA A 78 1.29 8.00 -3.65
N TYR A 79 0.79 7.87 -2.42
CA TYR A 79 0.00 8.88 -1.72
C TYR A 79 0.75 9.32 -0.47
N ALA A 80 0.65 10.59 -0.08
CA ALA A 80 1.32 11.12 1.11
C ALA A 80 0.31 11.62 2.16
N SER A 81 0.59 11.38 3.43
CA SER A 81 -0.24 11.83 4.55
C SER A 81 0.61 12.16 5.79
N THR A 82 0.13 13.09 6.61
CA THR A 82 0.69 13.39 7.95
C THR A 82 -0.14 12.82 9.09
N ASP A 83 -1.31 12.23 8.79
CA ASP A 83 -2.26 11.74 9.79
C ASP A 83 -2.85 10.35 9.50
N LEU A 84 -2.42 9.70 8.42
CA LEU A 84 -2.92 8.40 7.92
C LEU A 84 -4.38 8.40 7.42
N VAL A 85 -5.02 9.58 7.36
CA VAL A 85 -6.43 9.73 6.95
C VAL A 85 -6.53 10.55 5.68
N HIS A 86 -5.91 11.73 5.66
CA HIS A 86 -5.93 12.62 4.52
C HIS A 86 -4.73 12.35 3.63
N TRP A 87 -4.97 11.72 2.49
CA TRP A 87 -3.96 11.26 1.55
C TRP A 87 -3.93 12.14 0.31
N THR A 88 -2.78 12.68 -0.07
CA THR A 88 -2.61 13.44 -1.31
C THR A 88 -1.92 12.57 -2.35
N ASP A 89 -2.52 12.40 -3.54
CA ASP A 89 -1.89 11.71 -4.67
C ASP A 89 -0.57 12.41 -5.06
N LYS A 90 0.52 11.63 -5.10
CA LYS A 90 1.86 12.08 -5.51
C LYS A 90 2.25 11.63 -6.91
N GLY A 91 1.34 10.95 -7.61
CA GLY A 91 1.49 10.46 -8.96
C GLY A 91 2.19 9.11 -9.03
N ALA A 92 2.57 8.74 -10.26
CA ALA A 92 3.20 7.48 -10.56
C ALA A 92 4.67 7.43 -10.09
N LEU A 93 5.09 6.28 -9.57
CA LEU A 93 6.47 6.05 -9.15
C LEU A 93 7.46 6.08 -10.32
N PHE A 94 7.03 5.68 -11.52
CA PHE A 94 7.76 5.78 -12.78
C PHE A 94 6.78 5.75 -13.96
N ASP A 95 7.24 6.04 -15.19
CA ASP A 95 6.38 5.99 -16.37
C ASP A 95 6.13 4.55 -16.84
N ALA A 96 4.96 4.02 -16.51
CA ALA A 96 4.52 2.67 -16.89
C ALA A 96 3.95 2.59 -18.33
N ARG A 97 3.76 3.71 -19.04
CA ARG A 97 3.09 3.73 -20.37
C ARG A 97 4.00 3.28 -21.50
N GLY A 98 5.32 3.24 -21.27
CA GLY A 98 6.30 2.83 -22.26
C GLY A 98 6.14 1.36 -22.68
N ALA A 99 6.50 1.07 -23.94
CA ALA A 99 6.35 -0.26 -24.54
C ALA A 99 7.01 -1.39 -23.72
N VAL A 100 8.13 -1.09 -23.05
CA VAL A 100 8.81 -2.05 -22.17
C VAL A 100 7.87 -2.50 -21.06
N TRP A 101 7.28 -1.57 -20.31
CA TRP A 101 6.40 -1.89 -19.18
C TRP A 101 5.08 -2.52 -19.63
N GLN A 102 4.53 -2.06 -20.75
CA GLN A 102 3.34 -2.69 -21.34
C GLN A 102 3.63 -4.12 -21.82
N SER A 103 4.85 -4.44 -22.26
CA SER A 103 5.22 -5.83 -22.58
C SER A 103 5.46 -6.72 -21.36
N ARG A 104 5.84 -6.12 -20.22
CA ARG A 104 6.22 -6.85 -18.99
C ARG A 104 5.03 -7.16 -18.09
N CYS A 105 4.12 -6.21 -17.95
CA CYS A 105 3.19 -6.15 -16.83
C CYS A 105 1.72 -5.98 -17.23
N ASN A 106 1.38 -5.92 -18.53
CA ASN A 106 0.00 -5.75 -18.96
C ASN A 106 -0.85 -6.99 -18.64
N GLY A 107 -2.16 -6.91 -18.88
CA GLY A 107 -3.11 -7.98 -18.56
C GLY A 107 -2.89 -9.29 -19.35
N ALA A 108 -2.04 -9.32 -20.38
CA ALA A 108 -1.64 -10.54 -21.08
C ALA A 108 -0.61 -11.38 -20.31
N THR A 109 0.01 -10.80 -19.27
CA THR A 109 1.07 -11.42 -18.47
C THR A 109 0.53 -11.85 -17.10
N TYR A 110 1.41 -12.31 -16.22
CA TYR A 110 1.07 -12.53 -14.81
C TYR A 110 0.86 -11.22 -14.03
N GLY A 111 1.13 -10.05 -14.62
CA GLY A 111 1.02 -8.74 -13.96
C GLY A 111 2.29 -8.33 -13.21
N CYS A 112 2.29 -7.14 -12.61
CA CYS A 112 3.34 -6.66 -11.72
C CYS A 112 2.68 -5.91 -10.57
N PHE A 113 3.13 -6.17 -9.36
CA PHE A 113 2.45 -5.85 -8.11
C PHE A 113 3.45 -5.55 -6.98
N ARG A 114 2.92 -5.28 -5.80
CA ARG A 114 3.64 -5.18 -4.53
C ARG A 114 4.80 -4.19 -4.53
N PRO A 115 4.56 -2.89 -4.78
CA PRO A 115 5.61 -1.90 -4.63
C PRO A 115 5.95 -1.70 -3.14
N HIS A 116 7.18 -2.05 -2.75
CA HIS A 116 7.74 -1.79 -1.42
C HIS A 116 8.97 -0.89 -1.52
N VAL A 117 9.09 0.10 -0.65
CA VAL A 117 10.12 1.14 -0.69
C VAL A 117 10.89 1.16 0.62
N LEU A 118 12.21 0.93 0.52
CA LEU A 118 13.14 1.13 1.63
C LEU A 118 13.93 2.43 1.47
N TYR A 119 14.24 3.11 2.57
CA TYR A 119 15.27 4.14 2.56
C TYR A 119 16.63 3.56 2.97
N ASN A 120 17.61 3.64 2.08
CA ASN A 120 18.98 3.26 2.36
C ASN A 120 19.79 4.48 2.85
N LYS A 121 20.10 4.51 4.14
CA LYS A 121 20.87 5.61 4.76
C LYS A 121 22.29 5.77 4.22
N LYS A 122 22.92 4.68 3.76
CA LYS A 122 24.31 4.69 3.26
C LYS A 122 24.39 5.32 1.87
N THR A 123 23.49 4.91 0.98
CA THR A 123 23.44 5.42 -0.40
C THR A 123 22.61 6.70 -0.52
N LYS A 124 21.81 7.03 0.51
CA LYS A 124 20.84 8.14 0.54
C LYS A 124 19.83 8.02 -0.60
N GLN A 125 19.39 6.79 -0.87
CA GLN A 125 18.41 6.49 -1.90
C GLN A 125 17.21 5.77 -1.31
N TYR A 126 16.04 6.08 -1.86
CA TYR A 126 14.86 5.23 -1.77
C TYR A 126 15.02 4.10 -2.77
N VAL A 127 14.76 2.87 -2.35
CA VAL A 127 14.93 1.65 -3.12
C VAL A 127 13.57 0.98 -3.23
N LEU A 128 13.02 0.94 -4.43
CA LEU A 128 11.74 0.32 -4.73
C LEU A 128 11.98 -1.10 -5.24
N TRP A 129 11.30 -2.08 -4.65
CA TRP A 129 11.19 -3.45 -5.13
C TRP A 129 9.76 -3.71 -5.61
N ILE A 130 9.63 -4.30 -6.79
CA ILE A 130 8.35 -4.79 -7.35
C ILE A 130 8.50 -6.24 -7.78
N ASN A 131 7.42 -7.01 -7.71
CA ASN A 131 7.41 -8.33 -8.33
C ASN A 131 7.14 -8.20 -9.84
N VAL A 132 7.74 -9.09 -10.61
CA VAL A 132 7.58 -9.21 -12.06
C VAL A 132 7.68 -10.67 -12.46
N TYR A 133 7.25 -11.01 -13.66
CA TYR A 133 7.35 -12.39 -14.16
C TYR A 133 8.05 -12.50 -15.52
N ASP A 134 8.66 -11.41 -15.98
CA ASP A 134 9.44 -11.33 -17.22
C ASP A 134 10.91 -11.76 -17.06
N ASN A 135 11.34 -11.99 -15.82
CA ASN A 135 12.70 -12.38 -15.50
C ASN A 135 12.77 -13.54 -14.48
N ARG A 136 13.98 -14.10 -14.37
CA ARG A 136 14.25 -15.33 -13.61
C ARG A 136 14.02 -15.17 -12.12
N VAL A 137 14.37 -13.99 -11.62
CA VAL A 137 14.42 -13.66 -10.19
C VAL A 137 13.05 -13.27 -9.67
N GLY A 138 12.14 -12.88 -10.54
CA GLY A 138 10.78 -12.49 -10.19
C GLY A 138 10.66 -11.06 -9.65
N PHE A 139 11.73 -10.26 -9.74
CA PHE A 139 11.78 -8.91 -9.17
C PHE A 139 12.55 -7.94 -10.06
N ARG A 140 12.18 -6.66 -9.96
CA ARG A 140 12.95 -5.53 -10.47
C ARG A 140 13.14 -4.51 -9.35
N VAL A 141 14.29 -3.84 -9.36
CA VAL A 141 14.69 -2.88 -8.34
C VAL A 141 14.92 -1.52 -8.98
N PHE A 142 14.55 -0.47 -8.26
CA PHE A 142 14.69 0.90 -8.71
C PHE A 142 15.23 1.77 -7.59
N THR A 143 15.80 2.90 -7.97
CA THR A 143 16.28 3.90 -7.01
C THR A 143 15.75 5.29 -7.31
N SER A 144 15.58 6.08 -6.26
CA SER A 144 15.31 7.51 -6.36
C SER A 144 15.91 8.27 -5.17
N ARG A 145 16.14 9.57 -5.35
CA ARG A 145 16.47 10.49 -4.25
C ARG A 145 15.23 11.06 -3.56
N SER A 146 14.05 10.76 -4.10
CA SER A 146 12.74 11.21 -3.62
C SER A 146 11.90 10.01 -3.21
N PRO A 147 11.13 10.06 -2.11
CA PRO A 147 10.24 8.97 -1.70
C PRO A 147 9.12 8.72 -2.72
N VAL A 148 8.82 9.68 -3.59
CA VAL A 148 7.74 9.60 -4.58
C VAL A 148 8.25 9.49 -6.02
N GLY A 149 9.56 9.31 -6.19
CA GLY A 149 10.17 9.19 -7.49
C GLY A 149 10.43 10.53 -8.21
N PRO A 150 10.63 10.49 -9.54
CA PRO A 150 10.60 9.28 -10.36
C PRO A 150 11.69 8.29 -9.96
N PHE A 151 11.35 7.01 -9.98
CA PHE A 151 12.24 5.89 -9.73
C PHE A 151 12.89 5.44 -11.02
N THR A 152 14.19 5.14 -10.97
CA THR A 152 14.98 4.66 -12.11
C THR A 152 15.36 3.20 -11.89
N GLU A 153 15.06 2.35 -12.87
CA GLU A 153 15.35 0.93 -12.83
C GLU A 153 16.86 0.69 -12.74
N THR A 154 17.28 -0.24 -11.89
CA THR A 154 18.68 -0.69 -11.78
C THR A 154 18.91 -1.99 -12.55
N ASP A 155 20.13 -2.51 -12.51
CA ASP A 155 20.40 -3.86 -12.99
C ASP A 155 19.52 -4.90 -12.29
N ASN A 156 19.25 -6.02 -12.97
CA ASN A 156 18.47 -7.10 -12.41
C ASN A 156 19.10 -7.59 -11.09
N PRO A 157 18.32 -7.72 -10.00
CA PRO A 157 18.83 -8.25 -8.74
C PRO A 157 19.25 -9.71 -8.93
N LYS A 158 20.11 -10.21 -8.02
CA LYS A 158 20.40 -11.64 -7.88
C LYS A 158 19.83 -12.10 -6.54
N LEU A 159 19.06 -13.19 -6.54
CA LEU A 159 18.59 -13.86 -5.33
C LEU A 159 19.05 -15.32 -5.32
N ALA A 160 19.09 -15.92 -4.14
CA ALA A 160 19.60 -17.26 -3.92
C ALA A 160 18.71 -18.37 -4.49
N VAL A 161 17.39 -18.12 -4.56
CA VAL A 161 16.40 -19.12 -4.98
C VAL A 161 15.96 -18.86 -6.41
N ASN A 162 15.77 -19.94 -7.17
CA ASN A 162 15.33 -19.94 -8.57
C ASN A 162 16.34 -19.34 -9.58
N ALA A 163 17.62 -19.23 -9.22
CA ALA A 163 18.68 -18.74 -10.10
C ALA A 163 18.86 -19.56 -11.40
N ASP A 164 18.46 -20.84 -11.40
CA ASP A 164 18.54 -21.74 -12.56
C ASP A 164 17.19 -21.94 -13.27
N SER A 165 16.09 -21.38 -12.75
CA SER A 165 14.73 -21.54 -13.28
C SER A 165 14.58 -20.98 -14.70
N PRO A 166 13.51 -21.30 -15.44
CA PRO A 166 13.18 -20.60 -16.69
C PRO A 166 13.24 -19.06 -16.56
N ILE A 167 13.65 -18.38 -17.64
CA ILE A 167 13.84 -16.93 -17.66
C ILE A 167 12.55 -16.17 -17.32
N ALA A 168 11.38 -16.69 -17.65
CA ALA A 168 10.11 -16.05 -17.35
C ALA A 168 9.11 -17.05 -16.76
N GLY A 169 8.11 -16.53 -16.06
CA GLY A 169 7.04 -17.29 -15.43
C GLY A 169 7.03 -17.23 -13.91
N LEU A 170 6.16 -18.03 -13.29
CA LEU A 170 5.97 -18.10 -11.84
C LEU A 170 7.20 -18.73 -11.14
N ASN A 171 8.19 -17.90 -10.85
CA ASN A 171 9.39 -18.26 -10.09
C ASN A 171 9.25 -17.79 -8.65
N ASN A 172 9.56 -16.52 -8.40
CA ASN A 172 9.24 -15.83 -7.16
C ASN A 172 8.07 -14.87 -7.42
N GLY A 173 7.37 -14.43 -6.37
CA GLY A 173 6.22 -13.53 -6.49
C GLY A 173 6.11 -12.63 -5.28
N ASP A 174 4.95 -12.61 -4.63
CA ASP A 174 4.64 -11.75 -3.49
C ASP A 174 5.80 -11.59 -2.50
N HIS A 175 6.12 -10.35 -2.15
CA HIS A 175 7.22 -10.00 -1.28
C HIS A 175 6.88 -8.86 -0.31
N ASP A 176 7.77 -8.69 0.66
CA ASP A 176 7.93 -7.51 1.50
C ASP A 176 9.43 -7.27 1.72
N THR A 177 9.81 -6.05 2.02
CA THR A 177 11.18 -5.65 2.30
C THR A 177 11.31 -5.07 3.70
N PHE A 178 12.36 -5.47 4.41
CA PHE A 178 12.57 -5.08 5.80
C PHE A 178 13.98 -4.50 5.97
N ALA A 179 14.09 -3.31 6.55
CA ALA A 179 15.35 -2.76 7.02
C ALA A 179 15.42 -2.85 8.54
N ASP A 180 16.39 -3.61 9.05
CA ASP A 180 16.61 -3.76 10.48
C ASP A 180 17.28 -2.51 11.08
N ASP A 181 17.27 -2.42 12.41
CA ASP A 181 17.81 -1.29 13.17
C ASP A 181 19.31 -1.07 12.91
N ASP A 182 20.05 -2.14 12.60
CA ASP A 182 21.47 -2.11 12.25
C ASP A 182 21.74 -1.64 10.80
N GLY A 183 20.67 -1.40 10.02
CA GLY A 183 20.75 -1.03 8.61
C GLY A 183 21.03 -2.20 7.67
N THR A 184 20.83 -3.44 8.11
CA THR A 184 20.78 -4.61 7.23
C THR A 184 19.39 -4.70 6.58
N GLY A 185 19.36 -4.82 5.25
CA GLY A 185 18.14 -5.07 4.50
C GLY A 185 17.87 -6.56 4.32
N TYR A 186 16.60 -6.92 4.26
CA TYR A 186 16.09 -8.26 3.97
C TYR A 186 14.92 -8.16 3.00
N ILE A 187 14.72 -9.21 2.21
CA ILE A 187 13.52 -9.44 1.42
C ILE A 187 12.89 -10.75 1.89
N ALA A 188 11.61 -10.73 2.21
CA ALA A 188 10.79 -11.92 2.39
C ALA A 188 9.95 -12.10 1.14
N TYR A 189 9.96 -13.28 0.52
CA TYR A 189 9.24 -13.50 -0.73
C TYR A 189 8.69 -14.91 -0.86
N THR A 190 7.68 -15.02 -1.71
CA THR A 190 6.97 -16.25 -2.04
C THR A 190 7.71 -16.96 -3.18
N ASP A 191 8.06 -18.22 -2.97
CA ASP A 191 8.62 -19.11 -3.99
C ASP A 191 7.51 -19.99 -4.59
N TRP A 192 7.12 -19.66 -5.82
CA TRP A 192 6.09 -20.37 -6.56
C TRP A 192 6.55 -21.75 -7.07
N ARG A 193 7.87 -21.98 -7.19
CA ARG A 193 8.40 -23.31 -7.55
C ARG A 193 8.21 -24.34 -6.45
N THR A 194 7.97 -23.89 -5.23
CA THR A 194 7.62 -24.72 -4.08
C THR A 194 6.16 -24.58 -3.66
N ARG A 195 5.27 -24.20 -4.59
CA ARG A 195 3.83 -24.01 -4.37
C ARG A 195 3.52 -22.95 -3.30
N GLY A 196 4.34 -21.90 -3.21
CA GLY A 196 4.14 -20.78 -2.30
C GLY A 196 4.74 -21.00 -0.91
N THR A 197 5.99 -21.48 -0.83
CA THR A 197 6.73 -21.37 0.45
C THR A 197 7.35 -19.98 0.58
N ILE A 198 7.58 -19.52 1.81
CA ILE A 198 8.27 -18.26 2.06
C ILE A 198 9.78 -18.48 2.18
N VAL A 199 10.53 -17.62 1.51
CA VAL A 199 11.98 -17.47 1.59
C VAL A 199 12.31 -16.11 2.19
N ILE A 200 13.35 -16.03 3.03
CA ILE A 200 13.87 -14.76 3.52
C ILE A 200 15.36 -14.68 3.21
N GLU A 201 15.78 -13.61 2.54
CA GLU A 201 17.16 -13.42 2.11
C GLU A 201 17.68 -12.05 2.57
N LYS A 202 18.95 -12.04 3.02
CA LYS A 202 19.67 -10.81 3.33
C LYS A 202 20.08 -10.08 2.05
N LEU A 203 19.78 -8.79 1.99
CA LEU A 203 20.16 -7.89 0.89
C LEU A 203 21.59 -7.37 1.03
N THR A 204 22.17 -6.97 -0.11
CA THR A 204 23.44 -6.24 -0.21
C THR A 204 23.35 -4.89 0.50
N SER A 205 24.48 -4.26 0.81
CA SER A 205 24.49 -3.02 1.60
C SER A 205 23.83 -1.81 0.93
N ASP A 206 23.63 -1.86 -0.39
CA ASP A 206 22.90 -0.89 -1.20
C ASP A 206 21.40 -1.24 -1.36
N TYR A 207 20.98 -2.41 -0.85
CA TYR A 207 19.63 -2.99 -0.96
C TYR A 207 19.21 -3.35 -2.40
N LEU A 208 20.14 -3.45 -3.34
CA LEU A 208 19.82 -3.66 -4.76
C LEU A 208 19.82 -5.14 -5.19
N SER A 209 20.31 -6.04 -4.35
CA SER A 209 20.41 -7.47 -4.67
C SER A 209 20.41 -8.30 -3.38
N GLY A 210 20.16 -9.60 -3.50
CA GLY A 210 20.44 -10.58 -2.45
C GLY A 210 21.93 -10.88 -2.30
N THR A 211 22.32 -11.32 -1.11
CA THR A 211 23.69 -11.72 -0.76
C THR A 211 23.94 -13.21 -0.94
N GLY A 212 22.90 -14.01 -1.21
CA GLY A 212 22.94 -15.47 -1.14
C GLY A 212 22.70 -16.03 0.27
N LYS A 213 22.75 -15.22 1.32
CA LYS A 213 22.48 -15.66 2.71
C LYS A 213 20.99 -15.63 2.99
N HIS A 214 20.38 -16.81 3.09
CA HIS A 214 18.93 -16.96 3.11
C HIS A 214 18.46 -18.15 3.95
N VAL A 215 17.17 -18.16 4.26
CA VAL A 215 16.42 -19.31 4.78
C VAL A 215 15.26 -19.60 3.84
N LYS A 216 15.06 -20.87 3.49
CA LYS A 216 13.96 -21.34 2.62
C LYS A 216 12.90 -22.07 3.44
N ALA A 217 11.74 -22.27 2.83
CA ALA A 217 10.65 -23.06 3.42
C ALA A 217 10.32 -22.61 4.84
N VAL A 218 10.29 -21.28 5.05
CA VAL A 218 9.83 -20.69 6.31
C VAL A 218 8.40 -21.14 6.58
N THR A 219 7.60 -21.29 5.52
CA THR A 219 6.29 -21.96 5.52
C THR A 219 6.33 -23.27 4.72
N SER A 220 5.31 -24.11 4.89
CA SER A 220 5.20 -25.43 4.26
C SER A 220 4.64 -25.42 2.84
N GLY A 221 4.33 -24.25 2.28
CA GLY A 221 3.65 -24.10 0.98
C GLY A 221 2.19 -23.67 1.14
N ALA A 222 1.52 -23.39 0.03
CA ALA A 222 0.17 -22.84 -0.03
C ALA A 222 0.02 -21.51 0.74
N THR A 223 1.10 -20.73 0.86
CA THR A 223 1.11 -19.41 1.50
C THR A 223 1.60 -18.35 0.51
N GLU A 224 1.33 -17.08 0.79
CA GLU A 224 1.88 -15.94 0.06
C GLU A 224 1.84 -14.67 0.92
N ALA A 225 2.04 -13.50 0.31
CA ALA A 225 1.86 -12.21 0.97
C ALA A 225 2.64 -12.03 2.29
N PRO A 226 3.96 -12.31 2.31
CA PRO A 226 4.74 -12.16 3.53
C PRO A 226 4.78 -10.69 3.97
N SER A 227 4.82 -10.44 5.27
CA SER A 227 5.35 -9.19 5.82
C SER A 227 6.29 -9.44 6.98
N LEU A 228 7.50 -8.86 6.92
CA LEU A 228 8.60 -9.13 7.85
C LEU A 228 8.86 -7.90 8.72
N PHE A 229 8.77 -8.08 10.04
CA PHE A 229 9.01 -6.99 10.98
C PHE A 229 9.64 -7.50 12.27
N ARG A 230 10.11 -6.55 13.10
CA ARG A 230 10.77 -6.84 14.37
C ARG A 230 10.05 -6.09 15.50
N ARG A 231 9.83 -6.77 16.62
CA ARG A 231 9.30 -6.18 17.86
C ARG A 231 10.04 -6.73 19.08
N LYS A 232 10.61 -5.83 19.90
CA LYS A 232 11.27 -6.16 21.18
C LYS A 232 12.27 -7.33 21.07
N GLY A 233 13.07 -7.35 19.99
CA GLY A 233 14.09 -8.39 19.75
C GLY A 233 13.58 -9.68 19.12
N ILE A 234 12.27 -9.80 18.87
CA ILE A 234 11.65 -10.94 18.17
C ILE A 234 11.36 -10.51 16.72
N TYR A 235 11.68 -11.38 15.77
CA TYR A 235 11.30 -11.21 14.36
C TYR A 235 10.01 -11.96 14.09
N TYR A 236 9.16 -11.37 13.27
CA TYR A 236 7.86 -11.88 12.90
C TYR A 236 7.77 -11.90 11.38
N VAL A 237 7.16 -12.96 10.84
CA VAL A 237 6.67 -12.96 9.47
C VAL A 237 5.20 -13.30 9.49
N THR A 238 4.34 -12.36 9.10
CA THR A 238 2.92 -12.61 8.82
C THR A 238 2.76 -13.01 7.37
N TYR A 239 1.76 -13.81 7.04
CA TYR A 239 1.52 -14.28 5.68
C TYR A 239 0.08 -14.74 5.48
N SER A 240 -0.36 -14.71 4.23
CA SER A 240 -1.64 -15.29 3.80
C SER A 240 -1.56 -16.82 3.83
N ASP A 241 -2.58 -17.46 4.40
CA ASP A 241 -2.71 -18.90 4.57
C ASP A 241 -4.19 -19.30 4.47
N PRO A 242 -4.67 -19.78 3.30
CA PRO A 242 -3.89 -20.14 2.11
C PRO A 242 -3.63 -18.95 1.16
N ASN A 243 -2.76 -19.15 0.16
CA ASN A 243 -2.66 -18.26 -1.00
C ASN A 243 -3.93 -18.29 -1.88
N CYS A 244 -4.35 -17.12 -2.37
CA CYS A 244 -5.53 -16.91 -3.17
C CYS A 244 -5.54 -15.47 -3.76
N GLY A 245 -5.10 -15.32 -5.01
CA GLY A 245 -5.10 -14.02 -5.68
C GLY A 245 -6.51 -13.44 -5.87
N TYR A 246 -6.71 -12.20 -5.41
CA TYR A 246 -7.97 -11.43 -5.47
C TYR A 246 -9.18 -12.05 -4.77
N CYS A 247 -8.98 -13.09 -3.96
CA CYS A 247 -10.09 -13.72 -3.25
C CYS A 247 -10.68 -12.79 -2.18
N SER A 248 -11.98 -12.93 -1.92
CA SER A 248 -12.75 -12.10 -0.98
C SER A 248 -12.34 -12.24 0.50
N GLY A 249 -11.30 -13.03 0.79
CA GLY A 249 -10.84 -13.34 2.12
C GLY A 249 -9.88 -14.52 2.14
N THR A 250 -8.74 -14.36 2.79
CA THR A 250 -7.79 -15.43 3.11
C THR A 250 -7.45 -15.41 4.59
N GLY A 251 -6.96 -16.51 5.14
CA GLY A 251 -6.46 -16.51 6.52
C GLY A 251 -5.17 -15.71 6.65
N THR A 252 -4.89 -15.22 7.85
CA THR A 252 -3.57 -14.69 8.21
C THR A 252 -2.97 -15.54 9.31
N SER A 253 -1.75 -16.00 9.07
CA SER A 253 -0.90 -16.72 10.00
C SER A 253 0.41 -15.97 10.22
N TYR A 254 1.13 -16.29 11.29
CA TYR A 254 2.47 -15.77 11.51
C TYR A 254 3.43 -16.81 12.11
N LYS A 255 4.71 -16.53 11.96
CA LYS A 255 5.82 -17.22 12.66
C LYS A 255 6.73 -16.21 13.35
N THR A 256 7.46 -16.67 14.36
CA THR A 256 8.49 -15.87 15.03
C THR A 256 9.88 -16.50 14.97
N ALA A 257 10.92 -15.69 15.12
CA ALA A 257 12.31 -16.12 15.17
C ALA A 257 13.18 -15.16 16.02
N PRO A 258 14.34 -15.64 16.54
CA PRO A 258 15.33 -14.78 17.19
C PRO A 258 16.22 -14.00 16.19
N SER A 259 16.20 -14.36 14.90
CA SER A 259 16.89 -13.65 13.82
C SER A 259 16.08 -13.72 12.52
N PRO A 260 16.31 -12.81 11.54
CA PRO A 260 15.59 -12.83 10.26
C PRO A 260 15.77 -14.14 9.47
N LEU A 261 16.90 -14.83 9.67
CA LEU A 261 17.19 -16.11 9.01
C LEU A 261 16.82 -17.32 9.86
N GLY A 262 16.09 -17.11 10.96
CA GLY A 262 15.55 -18.16 11.81
C GLY A 262 16.40 -18.52 13.03
N PRO A 263 16.20 -19.71 13.62
CA PRO A 263 15.17 -20.68 13.24
C PRO A 263 13.75 -20.12 13.47
N TRP A 264 12.83 -20.43 12.56
CA TRP A 264 11.43 -19.97 12.61
C TRP A 264 10.54 -20.95 13.36
N SER A 265 9.60 -20.45 14.15
CA SER A 265 8.64 -21.22 14.94
C SER A 265 7.65 -22.01 14.08
N ALA A 266 6.78 -22.80 14.73
CA ALA A 266 5.53 -23.26 14.13
C ALA A 266 4.63 -22.05 13.81
N GLY A 267 3.80 -22.20 12.78
CA GLY A 267 2.84 -21.17 12.38
C GLY A 267 1.68 -21.08 13.36
N LYS A 268 1.21 -19.85 13.62
CA LYS A 268 0.02 -19.58 14.44
C LYS A 268 -0.94 -18.74 13.62
N LYS A 269 -2.19 -19.21 13.48
CA LYS A 269 -3.26 -18.49 12.78
C LYS A 269 -3.82 -17.38 13.69
N ILE A 270 -4.01 -16.18 13.15
CA ILE A 270 -4.59 -15.02 13.87
C ILE A 270 -5.88 -14.54 13.25
N SER A 271 -6.20 -14.93 12.01
CA SER A 271 -7.48 -14.64 11.36
C SER A 271 -7.83 -15.70 10.33
N ASP A 272 -9.12 -16.03 10.18
CA ASP A 272 -9.62 -16.96 9.16
C ASP A 272 -9.85 -16.30 7.80
N ASN A 273 -10.07 -14.98 7.78
CA ASN A 273 -10.47 -14.25 6.58
C ASN A 273 -9.81 -12.87 6.43
N SER A 274 -8.86 -12.52 7.32
CA SER A 274 -8.12 -11.26 7.29
C SER A 274 -9.02 -10.02 7.24
N CYS A 275 -10.16 -10.09 7.93
CA CYS A 275 -11.21 -9.07 7.93
C CYS A 275 -11.84 -8.83 6.55
N GLY A 276 -11.97 -9.88 5.73
CA GLY A 276 -12.60 -9.82 4.40
C GLY A 276 -11.61 -9.47 3.29
N GLY A 277 -10.32 -9.77 3.47
CA GLY A 277 -9.28 -9.44 2.50
C GLY A 277 -8.08 -10.38 2.56
N GLN A 278 -6.92 -9.86 2.17
CA GLN A 278 -5.64 -10.56 2.19
C GLN A 278 -4.57 -9.70 2.85
N PRO A 279 -3.69 -10.25 3.73
CA PRO A 279 -2.61 -9.48 4.33
C PRO A 279 -1.74 -8.83 3.24
N SER A 280 -1.35 -7.59 3.49
CA SER A 280 -0.60 -6.77 2.55
C SER A 280 0.76 -6.40 3.16
N PHE A 281 0.71 -5.73 4.32
CA PHE A 281 1.89 -5.22 5.03
C PHE A 281 1.67 -5.21 6.55
N VAL A 282 2.77 -5.07 7.30
CA VAL A 282 2.77 -4.64 8.71
C VAL A 282 3.73 -3.47 8.87
N SER A 283 3.17 -2.27 9.03
CA SER A 283 3.93 -1.03 9.11
C SER A 283 4.15 -0.58 10.55
N VAL A 284 5.36 -0.09 10.84
CA VAL A 284 5.70 0.44 12.15
C VAL A 284 5.32 1.92 12.23
N ILE A 285 4.30 2.25 13.01
CA ILE A 285 3.76 3.59 13.18
C ILE A 285 4.17 4.16 14.54
N ARG A 286 4.78 5.34 14.55
CA ARG A 286 5.21 6.01 15.79
C ARG A 286 4.04 6.73 16.44
N LEU A 287 3.64 6.26 17.62
CA LEU A 287 2.64 6.91 18.46
C LEU A 287 3.32 7.87 19.45
N LYS A 288 2.52 8.71 20.12
CA LYS A 288 3.01 9.66 21.12
C LYS A 288 3.89 9.01 22.19
N ASP A 289 3.44 7.88 22.73
CA ASP A 289 4.06 7.22 23.89
C ASP A 289 4.48 5.77 23.60
N ASP A 290 4.28 5.27 22.38
CA ASP A 290 4.59 3.88 21.99
C ASP A 290 4.78 3.73 20.47
N VAL A 291 4.90 2.50 20.00
CA VAL A 291 4.94 2.11 18.58
C VAL A 291 3.80 1.13 18.29
N MET A 292 3.03 1.44 17.25
CA MET A 292 2.00 0.57 16.71
C MET A 292 2.55 -0.25 15.55
N TYR A 293 2.12 -1.51 15.46
CA TYR A 293 2.34 -2.37 14.29
C TYR A 293 1.02 -2.42 13.53
N LEU A 294 0.88 -1.51 12.56
CA LEU A 294 -0.33 -1.37 11.76
C LEU A 294 -0.37 -2.50 10.73
N TYR A 295 -1.31 -3.42 10.91
CA TYR A 295 -1.59 -4.47 9.93
C TYR A 295 -2.45 -3.90 8.81
N GLY A 296 -2.04 -4.17 7.57
CA GLY A 296 -2.79 -3.86 6.37
C GLY A 296 -3.34 -5.11 5.69
N SER A 297 -4.60 -5.03 5.25
CA SER A 297 -5.25 -6.03 4.41
C SER A 297 -5.95 -5.35 3.24
N ASP A 298 -5.68 -5.84 2.03
CA ASP A 298 -6.40 -5.43 0.82
C ASP A 298 -7.72 -6.21 0.78
N LEU A 299 -8.83 -5.47 0.87
CA LEU A 299 -10.18 -5.99 0.73
C LEU A 299 -10.49 -6.09 -0.76
N TRP A 300 -9.95 -7.13 -1.39
CA TRP A 300 -10.14 -7.40 -2.82
C TRP A 300 -11.62 -7.45 -3.21
N ASN A 301 -11.91 -7.01 -4.43
CA ASN A 301 -13.23 -6.86 -4.99
C ASN A 301 -13.81 -8.20 -5.49
N ASN A 302 -13.81 -9.21 -4.61
CA ASN A 302 -14.47 -10.50 -4.82
C ASN A 302 -14.04 -11.23 -6.11
N ALA A 303 -12.73 -11.41 -6.30
CA ALA A 303 -12.13 -12.06 -7.46
C ALA A 303 -12.38 -11.35 -8.81
N ALA A 304 -12.69 -10.05 -8.77
CA ALA A 304 -12.67 -9.21 -9.96
C ALA A 304 -11.29 -9.27 -10.63
N LYS A 305 -11.25 -9.00 -11.93
CA LYS A 305 -9.98 -8.91 -12.67
C LYS A 305 -9.35 -7.52 -12.59
N ASN A 306 -10.16 -6.51 -12.26
CA ASN A 306 -9.75 -5.15 -11.98
C ASN A 306 -10.07 -4.84 -10.51
N GLU A 307 -9.07 -4.38 -9.78
CA GLU A 307 -9.15 -4.14 -8.34
C GLU A 307 -9.20 -2.65 -7.98
N ALA A 308 -9.54 -1.74 -8.91
CA ALA A 308 -9.65 -0.31 -8.59
C ALA A 308 -10.82 0.03 -7.65
N LEU A 309 -11.69 -0.95 -7.39
CA LEU A 309 -12.77 -0.87 -6.38
C LEU A 309 -12.42 -1.63 -5.09
N ALA A 310 -11.23 -2.24 -4.99
CA ALA A 310 -10.77 -2.86 -3.77
C ALA A 310 -10.65 -1.80 -2.66
N ASN A 311 -10.81 -2.26 -1.42
CA ASN A 311 -10.76 -1.40 -0.24
C ASN A 311 -9.65 -1.84 0.71
N TYR A 312 -9.60 -1.19 1.87
CA TYR A 312 -8.54 -1.41 2.84
C TYR A 312 -9.11 -1.72 4.22
N TYR A 313 -8.48 -2.65 4.91
CA TYR A 313 -8.60 -2.82 6.36
C TYR A 313 -7.25 -2.54 7.01
N TRP A 314 -7.21 -1.53 7.88
CA TRP A 314 -6.03 -1.13 8.65
C TRP A 314 -6.35 -1.09 10.14
N ALA A 315 -5.60 -1.84 10.94
CA ALA A 315 -5.77 -1.90 12.39
C ALA A 315 -4.47 -2.35 13.09
N PRO A 316 -4.26 -2.02 14.38
CA PRO A 316 -3.10 -2.49 15.13
C PRO A 316 -3.13 -4.01 15.31
N LEU A 317 -1.96 -4.64 15.18
CA LEU A 317 -1.72 -5.95 15.80
C LEU A 317 -1.61 -5.80 17.31
N ASN A 318 -2.31 -6.68 18.04
CA ASN A 318 -2.24 -6.76 19.48
C ASN A 318 -1.34 -7.92 19.91
N PHE A 319 -0.55 -7.71 20.96
CA PHE A 319 0.46 -8.68 21.40
C PHE A 319 0.28 -9.04 22.87
N ALA A 320 0.36 -10.33 23.17
CA ALA A 320 0.47 -10.83 24.53
C ALA A 320 1.84 -10.47 25.16
N PRO A 321 1.99 -10.55 26.50
CA PRO A 321 3.26 -10.25 27.18
C PRO A 321 4.45 -11.10 26.70
N ASP A 322 4.21 -12.34 26.26
CA ASP A 322 5.22 -13.26 25.73
C ASP A 322 5.65 -12.92 24.28
N GLY A 323 5.02 -11.92 23.66
CA GLY A 323 5.26 -11.53 22.27
C GLY A 323 4.40 -12.26 21.26
N SER A 324 3.51 -13.20 21.64
CA SER A 324 2.55 -13.80 20.71
C SER A 324 1.59 -12.73 20.19
N ILE A 325 1.30 -12.73 18.88
CA ILE A 325 0.22 -11.93 18.30
C ILE A 325 -1.12 -12.57 18.72
N LEU A 326 -2.02 -11.75 19.25
CA LEU A 326 -3.37 -12.15 19.63
C LEU A 326 -4.26 -12.34 18.38
N PRO A 327 -5.28 -13.21 18.42
CA PRO A 327 -6.26 -13.30 17.34
C PRO A 327 -6.85 -11.93 17.00
N MET A 328 -6.96 -11.65 15.71
CA MET A 328 -7.46 -10.37 15.22
C MET A 328 -8.95 -10.23 15.51
N GLN A 329 -9.34 -9.03 15.94
CA GLN A 329 -10.73 -8.58 16.01
C GLN A 329 -10.90 -7.48 14.96
N CYS A 330 -11.89 -7.63 14.08
CA CYS A 330 -12.08 -6.70 12.98
C CYS A 330 -12.82 -5.44 13.47
N GLU A 331 -12.14 -4.30 13.41
CA GLU A 331 -12.66 -3.04 13.92
C GLU A 331 -13.12 -2.12 12.77
N LYS A 332 -14.35 -1.59 12.87
CA LYS A 332 -14.82 -0.56 11.93
C LYS A 332 -14.03 0.74 12.09
N THR A 333 -13.63 1.07 13.31
CA THR A 333 -12.98 2.34 13.63
C THR A 333 -11.86 2.12 14.63
N VAL A 334 -10.69 2.70 14.33
CA VAL A 334 -9.48 2.59 15.15
C VAL A 334 -8.96 4.00 15.45
N ALA A 335 -9.00 4.41 16.71
CA ALA A 335 -8.51 5.72 17.14
C ALA A 335 -7.18 5.60 17.90
N PHE A 336 -6.21 6.46 17.58
CA PHE A 336 -4.91 6.50 18.24
C PHE A 336 -4.24 7.87 18.13
N THR A 337 -3.18 8.09 18.91
CA THR A 337 -2.45 9.36 18.93
C THR A 337 -1.07 9.21 18.30
N LEU A 338 -0.88 9.83 17.14
CA LEU A 338 0.41 9.89 16.46
C LEU A 338 1.42 10.71 17.27
N ALA A 339 2.70 10.32 17.18
CA ALA A 339 3.80 11.09 17.79
C ALA A 339 3.89 12.51 17.24
N LYS A 340 3.64 12.61 15.94
CA LYS A 340 3.72 13.79 15.11
C LYS A 340 2.67 13.66 14.02
N GLY A 341 1.92 14.72 13.81
CA GLY A 341 0.96 14.81 12.72
C GLY A 341 0.36 16.19 12.63
N ALA A 342 -0.46 16.38 11.61
CA ALA A 342 -1.29 17.54 11.42
C ALA A 342 -2.48 17.12 10.56
N ALA A 343 -3.63 17.76 10.79
CA ALA A 343 -4.79 17.57 9.96
C ALA A 343 -4.44 17.90 8.50
N GLY A 344 -4.72 16.97 7.60
CA GLY A 344 -4.73 17.26 6.18
C GLY A 344 -5.96 18.10 5.78
N HIS A 345 -5.96 18.51 4.52
CA HIS A 345 -7.14 19.11 3.90
C HIS A 345 -7.97 18.01 3.24
N GLN A 346 -9.28 17.99 3.44
CA GLN A 346 -10.21 17.18 2.67
C GLN A 346 -11.13 18.13 1.89
N ALA A 347 -11.47 17.77 0.66
CA ALA A 347 -12.58 18.41 -0.02
C ALA A 347 -13.85 18.30 0.85
N ASP A 348 -14.66 19.36 0.90
CA ASP A 348 -15.95 19.32 1.61
C ASP A 348 -16.82 18.22 0.96
N SER A 349 -16.92 17.06 1.62
CA SER A 349 -17.65 15.89 1.10
C SER A 349 -18.87 15.59 1.97
N HIS A 350 -20.05 15.53 1.35
CA HIS A 350 -21.27 14.99 1.95
C HIS A 350 -21.37 13.47 1.78
N ALA A 351 -20.23 12.77 1.86
CA ALA A 351 -20.23 11.32 1.85
C ALA A 351 -20.69 10.83 3.22
N GLU A 352 -21.99 10.90 3.50
CA GLU A 352 -22.59 9.83 4.27
C GLU A 352 -22.32 8.55 3.47
N THR A 353 -21.28 7.82 3.88
CA THR A 353 -20.88 6.53 3.29
C THR A 353 -21.87 5.43 3.64
N ASP A 354 -22.81 5.69 4.55
CA ASP A 354 -23.92 4.79 4.85
C ASP A 354 -24.88 4.77 3.66
N GLY A 355 -24.85 3.66 2.90
CA GLY A 355 -25.78 3.39 1.80
C GLY A 355 -25.23 3.57 0.39
N PHE A 356 -23.96 3.97 0.21
CA PHE A 356 -23.34 3.96 -1.11
C PHE A 356 -22.86 2.54 -1.47
N THR A 357 -23.52 1.89 -2.44
CA THR A 357 -23.00 0.68 -3.09
C THR A 357 -22.17 1.05 -4.31
N SER A 358 -20.89 0.69 -4.30
CA SER A 358 -19.86 1.04 -5.29
C SER A 358 -19.97 0.30 -6.64
N PHE A 359 -21.09 -0.36 -6.95
CA PHE A 359 -21.19 -1.23 -8.12
C PHE A 359 -22.23 -0.77 -9.16
N CYS A 360 -21.75 -0.50 -10.37
CA CYS A 360 -22.43 -0.54 -11.67
C CYS A 360 -23.92 -0.16 -11.66
N ASP A 361 -24.26 1.09 -11.31
CA ASP A 361 -25.65 1.51 -11.24
C ASP A 361 -26.03 2.66 -12.20
N ILE A 362 -25.09 3.17 -13.00
CA ILE A 362 -25.37 4.11 -14.10
C ILE A 362 -25.19 3.39 -15.44
N GLY A 363 -26.19 2.58 -15.81
CA GLY A 363 -26.28 1.93 -17.12
C GLY A 363 -27.74 1.86 -17.58
N GLY A 364 -27.99 2.05 -18.88
CA GLY A 364 -29.34 2.08 -19.44
C GLY A 364 -30.10 3.37 -19.11
N ASP A 365 -31.36 3.23 -18.64
CA ASP A 365 -32.28 4.33 -18.29
C ASP A 365 -32.22 4.73 -16.81
N ILE A 366 -31.14 4.37 -16.11
CA ILE A 366 -31.02 4.58 -14.66
C ILE A 366 -30.41 5.96 -14.38
N GLN A 367 -31.22 6.86 -13.82
CA GLN A 367 -30.76 8.12 -13.25
C GLN A 367 -30.54 8.00 -11.74
N ARG A 368 -29.56 8.73 -11.21
CA ARG A 368 -29.30 8.88 -9.77
C ARG A 368 -29.29 10.35 -9.42
N SER A 369 -29.84 10.68 -8.27
CA SER A 369 -29.73 11.99 -7.64
C SER A 369 -29.26 11.82 -6.21
N GLN A 370 -28.40 12.73 -5.78
CA GLN A 370 -28.04 12.88 -4.37
C GLN A 370 -28.28 14.35 -4.02
N SER A 371 -29.07 14.57 -2.98
CA SER A 371 -29.26 15.90 -2.41
C SER A 371 -28.23 16.10 -1.31
N PHE A 372 -27.70 17.32 -1.22
CA PHE A 372 -26.85 17.74 -0.12
C PHE A 372 -27.36 19.06 0.45
N THR A 373 -27.24 19.22 1.76
CA THR A 373 -27.54 20.48 2.43
C THR A 373 -26.26 21.28 2.54
N ALA A 374 -26.20 22.44 1.87
CA ALA A 374 -25.06 23.33 1.98
C ALA A 374 -24.81 23.70 3.45
N THR A 375 -23.64 23.32 3.98
CA THR A 375 -23.24 23.61 5.36
C THR A 375 -22.62 25.01 5.51
N ARG A 376 -22.43 25.72 4.40
CA ARG A 376 -21.81 27.05 4.34
C ARG A 376 -22.56 27.92 3.32
N HIS A 377 -22.53 29.25 3.53
CA HIS A 377 -23.06 30.22 2.58
C HIS A 377 -22.00 30.61 1.55
N GLY A 378 -22.36 30.73 0.27
CA GLY A 378 -21.44 31.12 -0.80
C GLY A 378 -21.93 30.73 -2.19
N ILE A 379 -21.08 30.93 -3.21
CA ILE A 379 -21.32 30.48 -4.59
C ILE A 379 -20.74 29.06 -4.73
N LEU A 380 -21.56 28.09 -5.15
CA LEU A 380 -21.09 26.76 -5.53
C LEU A 380 -20.30 26.86 -6.85
N ALA A 381 -18.98 26.94 -6.75
CA ALA A 381 -18.11 27.16 -7.91
C ALA A 381 -17.73 25.86 -8.65
N LYS A 382 -17.80 24.70 -7.99
CA LYS A 382 -17.41 23.39 -8.55
C LYS A 382 -18.15 22.26 -7.85
N VAL A 383 -18.56 21.26 -8.61
CA VAL A 383 -18.95 19.92 -8.12
C VAL A 383 -18.05 18.89 -8.79
N THR A 384 -17.58 17.92 -8.03
CA THR A 384 -16.77 16.80 -8.52
C THR A 384 -17.53 15.51 -8.24
N TYR A 385 -17.54 14.59 -9.20
CA TYR A 385 -18.09 13.25 -9.04
C TYR A 385 -17.01 12.23 -9.37
N ALA A 386 -16.73 11.30 -8.46
CA ALA A 386 -15.86 10.16 -8.71
C ALA A 386 -16.71 9.04 -9.33
N THR A 387 -16.30 8.52 -10.49
CA THR A 387 -16.99 7.41 -11.16
C THR A 387 -16.01 6.30 -11.47
N PHE A 388 -16.50 5.05 -11.43
CA PHE A 388 -15.75 3.89 -11.86
C PHE A 388 -16.29 3.39 -13.21
N LYS A 389 -15.40 3.26 -14.19
CA LYS A 389 -15.73 2.80 -15.54
C LYS A 389 -15.55 1.28 -15.61
N SER A 390 -16.66 0.53 -15.76
CA SER A 390 -16.64 -0.91 -16.03
C SER A 390 -17.11 -1.20 -17.46
N GLY A 391 -16.50 -2.17 -18.15
CA GLY A 391 -16.93 -2.60 -19.50
C GLY A 391 -16.59 -1.63 -20.63
N HIS A 392 -15.62 -0.74 -20.42
CA HIS A 392 -15.14 0.25 -21.40
C HIS A 392 -16.23 1.06 -22.15
N PRO A 393 -17.21 1.70 -21.48
CA PRO A 393 -18.19 2.57 -22.14
C PRO A 393 -17.56 3.75 -22.86
N GLU A 394 -17.92 3.94 -24.13
CA GLU A 394 -17.42 5.03 -24.98
C GLU A 394 -18.33 6.28 -24.96
N ALA A 395 -19.48 6.21 -24.28
CA ALA A 395 -20.39 7.34 -24.11
C ALA A 395 -19.88 8.29 -23.01
N GLY A 396 -20.13 9.60 -23.19
CA GLY A 396 -19.83 10.60 -22.17
C GLY A 396 -20.77 10.53 -20.97
N LEU A 397 -20.26 10.83 -19.78
CA LEU A 397 -21.06 11.01 -18.57
C LEU A 397 -21.82 12.35 -18.65
N GLN A 398 -23.14 12.33 -18.53
CA GLN A 398 -23.96 13.54 -18.43
C GLN A 398 -24.28 13.82 -16.96
N LEU A 399 -24.07 15.07 -16.53
CA LEU A 399 -24.32 15.52 -15.17
C LEU A 399 -25.18 16.78 -15.19
N SER A 400 -26.21 16.80 -14.35
CA SER A 400 -27.09 17.95 -14.15
C SER A 400 -27.15 18.29 -12.66
N ILE A 401 -27.03 19.57 -12.32
CA ILE A 401 -27.18 20.08 -10.95
C ILE A 401 -28.46 20.92 -10.93
N CYS A 402 -29.42 20.52 -10.11
CA CYS A 402 -30.72 21.18 -10.00
C CYS A 402 -30.98 21.57 -8.54
N THR A 403 -31.80 22.61 -8.32
CA THR A 403 -32.35 22.89 -6.99
C THR A 403 -33.31 21.77 -6.59
N ALA A 404 -33.28 21.32 -5.32
CA ALA A 404 -34.02 20.14 -4.85
C ALA A 404 -35.55 20.24 -5.05
N ASP A 405 -36.06 21.45 -5.23
CA ASP A 405 -37.48 21.74 -5.44
C ASP A 405 -37.90 21.67 -6.92
N ASP A 406 -36.94 21.56 -7.84
CA ASP A 406 -37.21 21.35 -9.25
C ASP A 406 -37.42 19.86 -9.51
N LYS A 407 -38.65 19.49 -9.89
CA LYS A 407 -38.94 18.15 -10.39
C LYS A 407 -38.06 17.88 -11.61
N VAL A 408 -37.02 17.06 -11.44
CA VAL A 408 -36.21 16.53 -12.54
C VAL A 408 -37.10 15.53 -13.30
N LEU A 409 -37.35 15.82 -14.59
CA LEU A 409 -38.11 14.97 -15.53
C LEU A 409 -37.25 13.84 -16.09
#